data_AF-A0A8E6EVK5-F1
#
_entry.id   AF-A0A8E6EVK5-F1
#
_cell.length_a   1.000
_cell.length_b   1.000
_cell.length_c   1.000
_cell.angle_alpha   90.00
_cell.angle_beta   90.00
_cell.angle_gamma   90.00
#
_symmetry.space_group_name_H-M   'P 1'
#
loop_
_entity.id
_entity.type
_entity.pdbx_description
1 polymer ?
#
loop_
_entity_poly.entity_id
_entity_poly.type
_entity_poly.pdbx_seq_one_letter_code
_entity_poly.pdbx_strand_id
1 'polypeptide(L)'
;MSAIKYDVWFLRRNQVFRAVPFEVVTEWVQQAKVLPEDKIKSVEEENWLALKDHPQFSIYLTSEAEEASQTEENSPTQAEPDVGLDFGWKRRHTDEDDDVDMIPLIDISLVLLIFFMMTTTVAAISKIQVPQMQNAGKIDSTPDIIRLDIDWVGKQAVYGVGLGNSVPDADNGEINDPIVLLQKLDAILATRTSPAKIRIAAHAEVPYEKVDKIIAELQKRIDQGVRIANFTVQVSDRP
;
A
#
# COMPACT_ATOMS: atom_id res chain seq x y z
N MET A 1 -6.04 45.39 3.00
CA MET A 1 -5.80 45.23 1.56
C MET A 1 -6.62 44.05 1.09
N SER A 2 -7.59 44.26 0.20
CA SER A 2 -8.33 43.15 -0.41
C SER A 2 -7.36 42.36 -1.29
N ALA A 3 -7.33 41.04 -1.13
CA ALA A 3 -6.57 40.17 -2.01
C ALA A 3 -7.14 40.29 -3.43
N ILE A 4 -6.28 40.54 -4.42
CA ILE A 4 -6.68 40.60 -5.82
C ILE A 4 -7.10 39.19 -6.26
N LYS A 5 -8.25 39.09 -6.92
CA LYS A 5 -8.85 37.84 -7.37
C LYS A 5 -9.06 37.87 -8.88
N TYR A 6 -8.95 36.71 -9.50
CA TYR A 6 -9.06 36.52 -10.95
C TYR A 6 -10.08 35.45 -11.28
N ASP A 7 -10.69 35.58 -12.44
CA ASP A 7 -11.37 34.47 -13.09
C ASP A 7 -10.39 33.85 -14.10
N VAL A 8 -10.24 32.53 -14.05
CA VAL A 8 -9.34 31.76 -14.92
C VAL A 8 -10.15 30.81 -15.77
N TRP A 9 -9.97 30.86 -17.08
CA TRP A 9 -10.63 30.02 -18.06
C TRP A 9 -9.62 29.10 -18.74
N PHE A 10 -9.74 27.81 -18.43
CA PHE A 10 -8.99 26.74 -19.08
C PHE A 10 -9.63 26.43 -20.43
N LEU A 11 -8.95 26.77 -21.52
CA LEU A 11 -9.48 26.61 -22.88
C LEU A 11 -9.62 25.12 -23.26
N ARG A 12 -8.61 24.30 -22.95
CA ARG A 12 -8.62 22.86 -23.28
C ARG A 12 -9.79 22.10 -22.64
N ARG A 13 -10.15 22.47 -21.41
CA ARG A 13 -11.25 21.83 -20.64
C ARG A 13 -12.55 22.61 -20.68
N ASN A 14 -12.55 23.77 -21.33
CA ASN A 14 -13.65 24.73 -21.36
C ASN A 14 -14.27 24.99 -19.97
N GLN A 15 -13.44 25.20 -18.95
CA GLN A 15 -13.87 25.38 -17.57
C GLN A 15 -13.41 26.74 -17.02
N VAL A 16 -14.33 27.45 -16.36
CA VAL A 16 -14.07 28.76 -15.74
C VAL A 16 -14.07 28.65 -14.23
N PHE A 17 -12.94 28.97 -13.60
CA PHE A 17 -12.81 29.14 -12.15
C PHE A 17 -12.93 30.61 -11.83
N ARG A 18 -13.76 30.95 -10.84
CA ARG A 18 -14.06 32.35 -10.50
C ARG A 18 -13.47 32.75 -9.16
N ALA A 19 -13.11 34.03 -9.04
CA ALA A 19 -12.65 34.63 -7.80
C ALA A 19 -11.44 33.90 -7.16
N VAL A 20 -10.54 33.39 -8.00
CA VAL A 20 -9.31 32.68 -7.62
C VAL A 20 -8.28 33.70 -7.11
N PRO A 21 -7.70 33.52 -5.91
CA PRO A 21 -6.65 34.41 -5.40
C PRO A 21 -5.41 34.42 -6.29
N PHE A 22 -4.72 35.57 -6.40
CA PHE A 22 -3.47 35.72 -7.16
C PHE A 22 -2.46 34.59 -6.90
N GLU A 23 -2.21 34.28 -5.62
CA GLU A 23 -1.25 33.26 -5.19
C GLU A 23 -1.57 31.88 -5.77
N VAL A 24 -2.86 31.52 -5.80
CA VAL A 24 -3.32 30.24 -6.34
C VAL A 24 -3.13 30.19 -7.86
N VAL A 25 -3.38 31.30 -8.55
CA VAL A 25 -3.09 31.39 -9.99
C VAL A 25 -1.61 31.24 -10.24
N THR A 26 -0.74 31.93 -9.50
CA THR A 26 0.73 31.81 -9.67
C THR A 26 1.22 30.39 -9.41
N GLU A 27 0.65 29.69 -8.43
CA GLU A 27 0.96 28.28 -8.18
C GLU A 27 0.54 27.40 -9.36
N TRP A 28 -0.62 27.65 -9.97
CA TRP A 28 -1.06 26.90 -11.14
C TRP A 28 -0.20 27.14 -12.37
N VAL A 29 0.34 28.35 -12.54
CA VAL A 29 1.31 28.66 -13.59
C VAL A 29 2.62 27.89 -13.36
N GLN A 30 3.15 27.91 -12.13
CA GLN A 30 4.38 27.19 -11.77
C GLN A 30 4.25 25.67 -11.90
N GLN A 31 3.05 25.13 -11.65
CA GLN A 31 2.75 23.70 -11.80
C GLN A 31 2.40 23.30 -13.24
N ALA A 32 2.52 24.22 -14.21
CA ALA A 32 2.11 24.03 -15.61
C ALA A 32 0.65 23.52 -15.75
N LYS A 33 -0.22 23.85 -14.79
CA LYS A 33 -1.64 23.51 -14.83
C LYS A 33 -2.42 24.46 -15.72
N VAL A 34 -2.06 25.74 -15.69
CA VAL A 34 -2.59 26.79 -16.57
C VAL A 34 -1.57 27.07 -17.64
N LEU A 35 -2.01 27.16 -18.88
CA LEU A 35 -1.16 27.32 -20.04
C LEU A 35 -1.05 28.81 -20.45
N PRO A 36 0.00 29.19 -21.19
CA PRO A 36 0.17 30.54 -21.71
C PRO A 36 -1.04 31.06 -22.51
N GLU A 37 -1.74 30.17 -23.20
CA GLU A 37 -2.91 30.47 -24.03
C GLU A 37 -4.23 30.53 -23.23
N ASP A 38 -4.26 29.99 -22.00
CA ASP A 38 -5.45 30.05 -21.17
C ASP A 38 -5.79 31.49 -20.81
N LYS A 39 -7.08 31.77 -20.61
CA LYS A 39 -7.56 33.14 -20.44
C LYS A 39 -7.71 33.49 -18.98
N ILE A 40 -7.33 34.70 -18.63
CA ILE A 40 -7.48 35.26 -17.30
C ILE A 40 -8.09 36.65 -17.39
N LYS A 41 -8.86 37.02 -16.37
CA LYS A 41 -9.32 38.39 -16.16
C LYS A 41 -9.37 38.70 -14.68
N SER A 42 -9.10 39.95 -14.32
CA SER A 42 -9.37 40.42 -12.96
C SER A 42 -10.88 40.42 -12.69
N VAL A 43 -11.30 40.26 -11.44
CA VAL A 43 -12.72 40.41 -11.05
C VAL A 43 -13.25 41.82 -11.35
N GLU A 44 -12.36 42.81 -11.45
CA GLU A 44 -12.69 44.20 -11.78
C GLU A 44 -12.66 44.49 -13.30
N GLU A 45 -12.13 43.56 -14.11
CA GLU A 45 -11.97 43.71 -15.56
C GLU A 45 -12.97 42.82 -16.32
N GLU A 46 -13.57 43.37 -17.38
CA GLU A 46 -14.54 42.61 -18.19
C GLU A 46 -13.87 41.75 -19.28
N ASN A 47 -12.66 42.11 -19.69
CA ASN A 47 -11.99 41.51 -20.85
C ASN A 47 -11.11 40.33 -20.45
N TRP A 48 -11.30 39.22 -21.14
CA TRP A 48 -10.42 38.05 -21.07
C TRP A 48 -9.13 38.30 -21.84
N LEU A 49 -7.99 38.20 -21.16
CA LEU A 49 -6.66 38.27 -21.75
C LEU A 49 -6.03 36.88 -21.71
N ALA A 50 -5.18 36.54 -22.69
CA ALA A 50 -4.37 35.34 -22.56
C ALA A 50 -3.38 35.53 -21.40
N LEU A 51 -3.06 34.45 -20.69
CA LEU A 51 -2.19 34.50 -19.53
C LEU A 51 -0.80 35.08 -19.89
N LYS A 52 -0.29 34.77 -21.08
CA LYS A 52 0.96 35.32 -21.62
C LYS A 52 0.94 36.84 -21.83
N ASP A 53 -0.22 37.39 -22.15
CA ASP A 53 -0.40 38.82 -22.40
C ASP A 53 -0.70 39.60 -21.12
N HIS A 54 -0.87 38.90 -19.98
CA HIS A 54 -1.22 39.53 -18.72
C HIS A 54 0.03 40.08 -17.98
N PRO A 55 0.12 41.39 -17.69
CA PRO A 55 1.33 42.03 -17.15
C PRO A 55 1.87 41.42 -15.85
N GLN A 56 0.99 40.86 -15.02
CA GLN A 56 1.36 40.28 -13.73
C GLN A 56 1.74 38.80 -13.80
N PHE A 57 1.39 38.09 -14.88
CA PHE A 57 1.61 36.64 -15.00
C PHE A 57 2.70 36.28 -16.02
N SER A 58 3.00 37.17 -16.96
CA SER A 58 4.07 36.98 -17.95
C SER A 58 5.44 36.68 -17.33
N ILE A 59 5.72 37.21 -16.13
CA ILE A 59 6.97 36.99 -15.40
C ILE A 59 7.10 35.55 -14.89
N TYR A 60 5.98 34.85 -14.67
CA TYR A 60 5.97 33.50 -14.10
C TYR A 60 5.92 32.40 -15.18
N LEU A 61 5.84 32.77 -16.46
CA LEU A 61 5.90 31.83 -17.56
C LEU A 61 7.37 31.50 -17.86
N THR A 62 7.79 30.30 -17.45
CA THR A 62 9.09 29.72 -17.82
C THR A 62 9.04 29.24 -19.28
N SER A 63 10.17 29.25 -19.98
CA SER A 63 10.27 28.73 -21.37
C SER A 63 9.76 27.30 -21.54
N GLU A 64 9.77 26.48 -20.49
CA GLU A 64 9.19 25.13 -20.46
C GLU A 64 7.66 25.12 -20.68
N ALA A 65 6.95 26.17 -20.24
CA ALA A 65 5.50 26.30 -20.45
C ALA A 65 5.16 26.72 -21.91
N GLU A 66 6.08 27.42 -22.58
CA GLU A 66 5.99 27.72 -24.01
C GLU A 66 6.23 26.45 -24.85
N GLU A 67 7.20 25.61 -24.47
CA GLU A 67 7.45 24.31 -25.12
C GLU A 67 6.25 23.34 -24.96
N ALA A 68 5.58 23.33 -23.81
CA ALA A 68 4.36 22.54 -23.59
C ALA A 68 3.15 23.00 -24.44
N SER A 69 3.17 24.24 -24.92
CA SER A 69 2.16 24.78 -25.84
C SER A 69 2.49 24.46 -27.30
N GLN A 70 3.79 24.43 -27.65
CA GLN A 70 4.27 24.12 -29.00
C GLN A 70 4.31 22.62 -29.32
N THR A 71 4.40 21.76 -28.31
CA THR A 71 4.53 20.30 -28.53
C THR A 71 3.21 19.62 -28.94
N GLU A 72 2.05 20.23 -28.66
CA GLU A 72 0.75 19.66 -29.08
C GLU A 72 0.21 20.22 -30.41
N GLU A 73 0.70 21.38 -30.88
CA GLU A 73 0.30 21.95 -32.19
C GLU A 73 1.14 21.40 -33.36
N ASN A 74 2.29 20.78 -33.06
CA ASN A 74 3.08 20.00 -34.03
C ASN A 74 2.72 18.50 -33.98
N SER A 75 1.43 18.19 -34.11
CA SER A 75 1.08 16.99 -34.88
C SER A 75 1.41 17.30 -36.34
N PRO A 76 2.16 16.46 -37.07
CA PRO A 76 2.36 16.68 -38.50
C PRO A 76 1.02 16.44 -39.21
N THR A 77 0.18 17.47 -39.25
CA THR A 77 -0.71 17.67 -40.38
C THR A 77 0.21 17.83 -41.57
N GLN A 78 0.18 16.83 -42.45
CA GLN A 78 0.89 16.78 -43.71
C GLN A 78 0.84 18.15 -44.39
N ALA A 79 1.94 18.89 -44.31
CA ALA A 79 2.17 20.05 -45.14
C ALA A 79 2.43 19.50 -46.55
N GLU A 80 1.44 19.64 -47.43
CA GLU A 80 1.74 19.59 -48.86
C GLU A 80 2.61 20.80 -49.21
N PRO A 81 3.81 20.61 -49.77
CA PRO A 81 4.45 21.66 -50.53
C PRO A 81 3.76 21.74 -51.90
N ASP A 82 3.03 22.82 -52.16
CA ASP A 82 2.63 23.18 -53.52
C ASP A 82 3.88 23.60 -54.30
N VAL A 83 4.51 22.64 -54.97
CA VAL A 83 5.41 22.86 -56.09
C VAL A 83 5.25 21.74 -57.11
N GLY A 84 4.62 22.10 -58.23
CA GLY A 84 4.97 21.58 -59.55
C GLY A 84 4.53 20.16 -59.86
N LEU A 85 3.55 20.07 -60.77
CA LEU A 85 3.23 18.88 -61.55
C LEU A 85 4.51 18.23 -62.14
N ASP A 86 4.87 17.03 -61.68
CA ASP A 86 5.43 16.00 -62.57
C ASP A 86 5.16 14.58 -62.04
N PHE A 87 4.75 13.71 -62.96
CA PHE A 87 4.37 12.32 -62.73
C PHE A 87 5.61 11.42 -62.81
N GLY A 88 5.82 10.49 -61.87
CA GLY A 88 6.93 9.54 -62.03
C GLY A 88 7.12 8.44 -60.99
N TRP A 89 6.48 7.30 -61.26
CA TRP A 89 6.96 5.92 -61.02
C TRP A 89 6.71 5.22 -59.67
N LYS A 90 5.99 4.09 -59.82
CA LYS A 90 5.88 2.97 -58.88
C LYS A 90 7.25 2.50 -58.38
N ARG A 91 7.42 2.43 -57.05
CA ARG A 91 8.24 1.41 -56.41
C ARG A 91 7.44 0.80 -55.25
N ARG A 92 7.25 -0.51 -55.35
CA ARG A 92 6.67 -1.36 -54.30
C ARG A 92 7.81 -1.61 -53.32
N HIS A 93 7.78 -0.97 -52.15
CA HIS A 93 8.63 -1.36 -51.02
C HIS A 93 7.75 -2.19 -50.08
N THR A 94 7.87 -3.49 -50.22
CA THR A 94 7.58 -4.46 -49.16
C THR A 94 8.86 -4.53 -48.32
N ASP A 95 8.74 -4.35 -47.00
CA ASP A 95 9.72 -4.57 -45.91
C ASP A 95 9.91 -3.34 -44.98
N GLU A 96 8.83 -2.78 -44.42
CA GLU A 96 8.90 -1.75 -43.35
C GLU A 96 7.99 -2.07 -42.14
N ASP A 97 7.43 -3.29 -42.03
CA ASP A 97 6.47 -3.67 -40.97
C ASP A 97 7.07 -4.62 -39.90
N ASP A 98 8.36 -4.47 -39.53
CA ASP A 98 8.99 -5.31 -38.49
C ASP A 98 9.69 -4.53 -37.37
N ASP A 99 9.46 -3.20 -37.30
CA ASP A 99 9.86 -2.40 -36.14
C ASP A 99 8.75 -2.47 -35.08
N VAL A 100 8.91 -3.35 -34.09
CA VAL A 100 7.98 -3.45 -32.96
C VAL A 100 8.05 -2.16 -32.15
N ASP A 101 6.92 -1.45 -32.05
CA ASP A 101 6.81 -0.26 -31.22
C ASP A 101 7.18 -0.58 -29.77
N MET A 102 8.30 -0.03 -29.30
CA MET A 102 8.79 -0.25 -27.94
C MET A 102 8.05 0.60 -26.89
N ILE A 103 7.34 1.66 -27.33
CA ILE A 103 6.66 2.60 -26.42
C ILE A 103 5.58 1.89 -25.58
N PRO A 104 4.66 1.08 -26.16
CA PRO A 104 3.70 0.31 -25.36
C PRO A 104 4.36 -0.73 -24.45
N LEU A 105 5.47 -1.34 -24.88
CA LEU A 105 6.19 -2.36 -24.10
C LEU A 105 6.88 -1.76 -22.87
N ILE A 106 7.43 -0.54 -23.00
CA ILE A 106 8.03 0.20 -21.88
C ILE A 106 6.98 0.54 -20.83
N ASP A 107 5.82 1.06 -21.23
CA ASP A 107 4.75 1.44 -20.30
C ASP A 107 4.22 0.23 -19.50
N ILE A 108 3.93 -0.88 -20.18
CA ILE A 108 3.49 -2.12 -19.52
C ILE A 108 4.55 -2.63 -18.53
N SER A 109 5.84 -2.58 -18.89
CA SER A 109 6.91 -3.01 -18.00
C SER A 109 7.09 -2.12 -16.76
N LEU A 110 6.90 -0.80 -16.92
CA LEU A 110 6.99 0.17 -15.83
C LEU A 110 5.85 -0.01 -14.83
N VAL A 111 4.62 -0.21 -15.33
CA VAL A 111 3.44 -0.48 -14.48
C VAL A 111 3.64 -1.74 -13.65
N LEU A 112 4.14 -2.82 -14.27
CA LEU A 112 4.44 -4.07 -13.56
C LEU A 112 5.52 -3.89 -12.50
N LEU A 113 6.56 -3.10 -12.78
CA LEU A 113 7.66 -2.86 -11.84
C LEU A 113 7.20 -2.06 -10.61
N ILE A 114 6.37 -1.02 -10.80
CA ILE A 114 5.78 -0.27 -9.67
C ILE A 114 4.87 -1.18 -8.84
N PHE A 115 4.06 -2.03 -9.49
CA PHE A 115 3.22 -2.99 -8.78
C PHE A 115 4.03 -3.97 -7.93
N PHE A 116 5.14 -4.51 -8.45
CA PHE A 116 6.03 -5.38 -7.69
C PHE A 116 6.77 -4.65 -6.56
N MET A 117 7.21 -3.41 -6.76
CA MET A 117 7.80 -2.61 -5.67
C MET A 117 6.78 -2.31 -4.55
N MET A 118 5.54 -1.98 -4.90
CA MET A 118 4.49 -1.74 -3.89
C MET A 118 4.09 -3.03 -3.16
N THR A 119 3.97 -4.16 -3.86
CA THR A 119 3.59 -5.44 -3.22
C THR A 119 4.71 -6.05 -2.37
N THR A 120 5.99 -5.87 -2.76
CA THR A 120 7.14 -6.36 -1.96
C THR A 120 7.28 -5.62 -0.62
N THR A 121 7.02 -4.31 -0.58
CA THR A 121 7.06 -3.55 0.68
C THR A 121 5.93 -3.94 1.63
N VAL A 122 4.74 -4.25 1.11
CA VAL A 122 3.61 -4.73 1.94
C VAL A 122 3.92 -6.06 2.62
N ALA A 123 4.60 -6.99 1.94
CA ALA A 123 4.99 -8.27 2.55
C ALA A 123 6.01 -8.10 3.70
N ALA A 124 6.91 -7.12 3.60
CA ALA A 124 7.96 -6.87 4.59
C ALA A 124 7.46 -6.21 5.90
N ILE A 125 6.28 -5.57 5.88
CA ILE A 125 5.71 -4.85 7.03
C ILE A 125 4.98 -5.80 8.01
N SER A 126 4.83 -7.09 7.69
CA SER A 126 4.13 -8.07 8.54
C SER A 126 4.85 -8.46 9.84
N LYS A 127 6.02 -7.89 10.15
CA LYS A 127 6.66 -8.06 11.47
C LYS A 127 5.98 -7.17 12.50
N ILE A 128 4.83 -7.63 12.98
CA ILE A 128 4.16 -7.08 14.16
C ILE A 128 5.17 -7.12 15.32
N GLN A 129 5.60 -5.95 15.77
CA GLN A 129 6.33 -5.84 17.04
C GLN A 129 5.35 -6.16 18.17
N VAL A 130 5.37 -7.41 18.62
CA VAL A 130 4.80 -7.75 19.91
C VAL A 130 5.57 -6.98 20.99
N PRO A 131 4.88 -6.18 21.83
CA PRO A 131 5.56 -5.43 22.88
C PRO A 131 6.28 -6.40 23.81
N GLN A 132 7.59 -6.20 24.00
CA GLN A 132 8.37 -6.85 25.04
C GLN A 132 7.80 -6.45 26.41
N MET A 133 7.43 -7.45 27.21
CA MET A 133 6.72 -7.26 28.48
C MET A 133 7.63 -6.61 29.54
N GLN A 134 7.35 -5.36 29.92
CA GLN A 134 8.03 -4.67 31.04
C GLN A 134 7.67 -5.22 32.44
N ASN A 135 6.81 -6.23 32.53
CA ASN A 135 6.33 -6.83 33.78
C ASN A 135 6.68 -8.33 33.92
N ALA A 136 7.90 -8.73 33.53
CA ALA A 136 8.42 -10.07 33.81
C ALA A 136 8.54 -10.40 35.33
N GLY A 137 8.35 -9.41 36.22
CA GLY A 137 8.64 -9.52 37.65
C GLY A 137 7.45 -9.72 38.59
N LYS A 138 6.20 -9.72 38.13
CA LYS A 138 5.04 -10.11 38.96
C LYS A 138 4.39 -11.35 38.39
N ILE A 139 5.06 -12.46 38.67
CA ILE A 139 4.54 -13.81 38.52
C ILE A 139 3.40 -13.94 39.54
N ASP A 140 2.18 -13.57 39.15
CA ASP A 140 1.03 -14.16 39.80
C ASP A 140 1.08 -15.65 39.46
N SER A 141 1.53 -16.46 40.42
CA SER A 141 1.52 -17.92 40.35
C SER A 141 0.09 -18.43 40.48
N THR A 142 -0.81 -17.93 39.63
CA THR A 142 -2.20 -18.37 39.65
C THR A 142 -2.23 -19.78 39.07
N PRO A 143 -2.69 -20.79 39.83
CA PRO A 143 -2.78 -22.17 39.34
C PRO A 143 -3.75 -22.34 38.16
N ASP A 144 -4.45 -21.26 37.78
CA ASP A 144 -5.46 -21.25 36.74
C ASP A 144 -4.94 -20.91 35.32
N ILE A 145 -3.62 -20.77 35.14
CA ILE A 145 -3.02 -20.53 33.82
C ILE A 145 -2.65 -21.88 33.19
N ILE A 146 -3.09 -22.13 31.96
CA ILE A 146 -2.65 -23.25 31.12
C ILE A 146 -1.68 -22.71 30.07
N ARG A 147 -0.49 -23.29 29.99
CA ARG A 147 0.55 -22.91 29.03
C ARG A 147 0.51 -23.85 27.83
N LEU A 148 0.56 -23.29 26.64
CA LEU A 148 0.75 -24.00 25.37
C LEU A 148 2.10 -23.60 24.82
N ASP A 149 3.03 -24.53 24.74
CA ASP A 149 4.34 -24.32 24.15
C ASP A 149 4.32 -24.75 22.67
N ILE A 150 4.95 -23.95 21.80
CA ILE A 150 5.11 -24.24 20.38
C ILE A 150 6.59 -24.04 20.03
N ASP A 151 7.33 -25.12 19.90
CA ASP A 151 8.75 -25.12 19.56
C ASP A 151 8.95 -25.45 18.08
N TRP A 152 10.12 -25.09 17.54
CA TRP A 152 10.48 -25.34 16.14
C TRP A 152 11.71 -26.24 16.06
N VAL A 153 11.48 -27.55 15.96
CA VAL A 153 12.55 -28.56 15.95
C VAL A 153 12.61 -29.22 14.59
N GLY A 154 13.76 -29.14 13.93
CA GLY A 154 13.99 -29.87 12.68
C GLY A 154 13.04 -29.51 11.52
N LYS A 155 12.56 -28.26 11.46
CA LYS A 155 11.52 -27.76 10.51
C LYS A 155 10.10 -28.26 10.79
N GLN A 156 9.86 -28.77 11.98
CA GLN A 156 8.54 -29.20 12.42
C GLN A 156 8.13 -28.44 13.68
N ALA A 157 6.84 -28.10 13.77
CA ALA A 157 6.28 -27.53 14.98
C ALA A 157 6.06 -28.66 15.98
N VAL A 158 6.63 -28.49 17.18
CA VAL A 158 6.48 -29.40 18.31
C VAL A 158 5.69 -28.66 19.37
N TYR A 159 4.62 -29.28 19.86
CA TYR A 159 3.68 -28.65 20.77
C TYR A 159 3.77 -29.25 22.17
N GLY A 160 3.45 -28.46 23.19
CA GLY A 160 3.35 -28.93 24.57
C GLY A 160 2.23 -28.25 25.36
N VAL A 161 1.67 -28.95 26.34
CA VAL A 161 0.70 -28.38 27.30
C VAL A 161 1.25 -28.47 28.71
N GLY A 162 1.34 -27.32 29.39
CA GLY A 162 1.82 -27.20 30.77
C GLY A 162 0.79 -26.54 31.67
N LEU A 163 0.93 -26.77 32.98
CA LEU A 163 0.14 -26.07 34.00
C LEU A 163 0.99 -24.97 34.64
N GLY A 164 0.48 -23.75 34.64
CA GLY A 164 1.14 -22.57 35.19
C GLY A 164 2.45 -22.22 34.47
N ASN A 165 3.54 -22.24 35.25
CA ASN A 165 4.89 -21.97 34.76
C ASN A 165 5.75 -23.24 34.63
N SER A 166 5.19 -24.41 34.94
CA SER A 166 5.92 -25.66 34.81
C SER A 166 6.09 -26.03 33.33
N VAL A 167 7.27 -26.57 33.02
CA VAL A 167 7.55 -27.20 31.72
C VAL A 167 6.56 -28.34 31.51
N PRO A 168 6.00 -28.53 30.30
CA PRO A 168 5.21 -29.71 29.99
C PRO A 168 5.96 -30.99 30.35
N ASP A 169 5.34 -31.88 31.12
CA ASP A 169 5.89 -33.21 31.38
C ASP A 169 6.06 -33.99 30.07
N ALA A 170 6.88 -35.05 30.03
CA ALA A 170 7.14 -35.82 28.80
C ALA A 170 5.86 -36.34 28.11
N ASP A 171 4.80 -36.64 28.88
CA ASP A 171 3.50 -37.04 28.34
C ASP A 171 2.71 -35.88 27.74
N ASN A 172 2.99 -34.64 28.12
CA ASN A 172 2.30 -33.45 27.63
C ASN A 172 3.20 -32.54 26.76
N GLY A 173 4.47 -32.87 26.60
CA GLY A 173 5.42 -32.28 25.67
C GLY A 173 5.58 -33.10 24.39
N GLU A 174 6.33 -32.56 23.43
CA GLU A 174 6.72 -33.26 22.20
C GLU A 174 5.57 -33.73 21.28
N ILE A 175 4.44 -33.04 21.31
CA ILE A 175 3.27 -33.37 20.50
C ILE A 175 3.50 -32.85 19.07
N ASN A 176 3.49 -33.75 18.08
CA ASN A 176 3.72 -33.37 16.68
C ASN A 176 2.44 -32.99 15.91
N ASP A 177 1.27 -33.28 16.49
CA ASP A 177 -0.03 -33.05 15.88
C ASP A 177 -0.85 -32.01 16.67
N PRO A 178 -1.26 -30.89 16.05
CA PRO A 178 -2.09 -29.88 16.70
C PRO A 178 -3.45 -30.41 17.17
N ILE A 179 -4.00 -31.46 16.55
CA ILE A 179 -5.28 -32.04 16.98
C ILE A 179 -5.12 -32.73 18.34
N VAL A 180 -4.02 -33.48 18.52
CA VAL A 180 -3.70 -34.16 19.77
C VAL A 180 -3.42 -33.15 20.89
N LEU A 181 -2.77 -32.03 20.56
CA LEU A 181 -2.55 -30.92 21.50
C LEU A 181 -3.89 -30.42 22.06
N LEU A 182 -4.84 -30.15 21.17
CA LEU A 182 -6.15 -29.62 21.53
C LEU A 182 -6.97 -30.63 22.35
N GLN A 183 -6.89 -31.93 22.02
CA GLN A 183 -7.54 -32.97 22.82
C GLN A 183 -7.00 -33.02 24.25
N LYS A 184 -5.69 -32.88 24.44
CA LYS A 184 -5.09 -32.82 25.78
C LYS A 184 -5.48 -31.55 26.53
N LEU A 185 -5.53 -30.41 25.83
CA LEU A 185 -6.06 -29.18 26.39
C LEU A 185 -7.51 -29.36 26.86
N ASP A 186 -8.36 -29.95 26.02
CA ASP A 186 -9.78 -30.19 26.34
C ASP A 186 -9.91 -31.15 27.55
N ALA A 187 -9.06 -32.18 27.65
CA ALA A 187 -9.00 -33.06 28.82
C ALA A 187 -8.60 -32.31 30.11
N ILE A 188 -7.62 -31.41 30.04
CA ILE A 188 -7.20 -30.57 31.18
C ILE A 188 -8.34 -29.61 31.56
N LEU A 189 -8.99 -28.98 30.59
CA LEU A 189 -10.12 -28.08 30.83
C LEU A 189 -11.33 -28.80 31.44
N ALA A 190 -11.58 -30.07 31.05
CA ALA A 190 -12.67 -30.87 31.61
C ALA A 190 -12.50 -31.18 33.10
N THR A 191 -11.26 -31.27 33.59
CA THR A 191 -10.99 -31.47 35.03
C THR A 191 -11.21 -30.21 35.88
N ARG A 192 -11.42 -29.04 35.24
CA ARG A 192 -11.48 -27.74 35.91
C ARG A 192 -12.89 -27.20 36.01
N THR A 193 -13.19 -26.62 37.16
CA THR A 193 -14.48 -25.99 37.47
C THR A 193 -14.48 -24.49 37.18
N SER A 194 -13.34 -23.80 37.26
CA SER A 194 -13.19 -22.39 36.90
C SER A 194 -12.73 -22.19 35.45
N PRO A 195 -13.05 -21.03 34.83
CA PRO A 195 -12.55 -20.72 33.50
C PRO A 195 -11.05 -20.42 33.53
N ALA A 196 -10.28 -21.20 32.77
CA ALA A 196 -8.83 -21.11 32.76
C ALA A 196 -8.33 -20.00 31.81
N LYS A 197 -7.18 -19.41 32.15
CA LYS A 197 -6.45 -18.49 31.27
C LYS A 197 -5.43 -19.26 30.44
N ILE A 198 -5.43 -19.09 29.13
CA ILE A 198 -4.47 -19.79 28.24
C ILE A 198 -3.30 -18.86 27.89
N ARG A 199 -2.08 -19.36 27.95
CA ARG A 199 -0.88 -18.66 27.50
C ARG A 199 -0.20 -19.46 26.41
N ILE A 200 -0.13 -18.91 25.21
CA ILE A 200 0.59 -19.49 24.07
C ILE A 200 2.00 -18.92 24.07
N ALA A 201 3.00 -19.78 24.19
CA ALA A 201 4.40 -19.46 24.15
C ALA A 201 4.98 -20.12 22.90
N ALA A 202 5.23 -19.31 21.86
CA ALA A 202 5.73 -19.81 20.57
C ALA A 202 7.19 -19.39 20.37
N HIS A 203 8.04 -20.30 19.90
CA HIS A 203 9.41 -20.01 19.54
C HIS A 203 9.46 -19.03 18.36
N ALA A 204 10.47 -18.15 18.34
CA ALA A 204 10.57 -17.06 17.37
C ALA A 204 10.66 -17.53 15.91
N GLU A 205 11.14 -18.76 15.68
CA GLU A 205 11.28 -19.35 14.35
C GLU A 205 10.02 -20.07 13.83
N VAL A 206 8.99 -20.23 14.68
CA VAL A 206 7.75 -20.91 14.28
C VAL A 206 7.03 -20.06 13.22
N PRO A 207 6.64 -20.65 12.06
CA PRO A 207 5.84 -19.95 11.08
C PRO A 207 4.49 -19.49 11.66
N TYR A 208 4.12 -18.24 11.37
CA TYR A 208 2.88 -17.63 11.87
C TYR A 208 1.64 -18.49 11.60
N GLU A 209 1.54 -19.10 10.41
CA GLU A 209 0.43 -19.97 10.04
C GLU A 209 0.16 -21.11 11.04
N LYS A 210 1.21 -21.61 11.71
CA LYS A 210 1.07 -22.67 12.72
C LYS A 210 0.47 -22.13 14.01
N VAL A 211 0.84 -20.92 14.40
CA VAL A 211 0.31 -20.24 15.58
C VAL A 211 -1.13 -19.79 15.34
N ASP A 212 -1.40 -19.21 14.17
CA ASP A 212 -2.72 -18.71 13.76
C ASP A 212 -3.79 -19.81 13.77
N LYS A 213 -3.45 -21.02 13.30
CA LYS A 213 -4.33 -22.19 13.38
C LYS A 213 -4.73 -22.54 14.81
N ILE A 214 -3.79 -22.47 15.76
CA ILE A 214 -4.09 -22.72 17.17
C ILE A 214 -4.97 -21.61 17.74
N ILE A 215 -4.70 -20.35 17.40
CA ILE A 215 -5.51 -19.21 17.83
C ILE A 215 -6.96 -19.36 17.31
N ALA A 216 -7.14 -19.69 16.04
CA ALA A 216 -8.46 -19.89 15.44
C ALA A 216 -9.24 -21.03 16.13
N GLU A 217 -8.56 -22.14 16.43
CA GLU A 217 -9.15 -23.28 17.13
C GLU A 217 -9.50 -22.97 18.59
N LEU A 218 -8.72 -22.14 19.27
CA LEU A 218 -9.04 -21.66 20.63
C LEU A 218 -10.20 -20.67 20.63
N GLN A 219 -10.23 -19.74 19.67
CA GLN A 219 -11.32 -18.78 19.52
C GLN A 219 -12.64 -19.50 19.26
N LYS A 220 -12.65 -20.48 18.36
CA LYS A 220 -13.82 -21.31 18.09
C LYS A 220 -14.35 -22.02 19.34
N ARG A 221 -13.46 -22.49 20.22
CA ARG A 221 -13.84 -23.11 21.50
C ARG A 221 -14.45 -22.09 22.48
N ILE A 222 -13.91 -20.89 22.54
CA ILE A 222 -14.48 -19.78 23.34
C ILE A 222 -15.90 -19.48 22.85
N ASP A 223 -16.10 -19.36 21.54
CA ASP A 223 -17.41 -19.10 20.94
C ASP A 223 -18.41 -20.25 21.19
N GLN A 224 -17.91 -21.49 21.31
CA GLN A 224 -18.69 -22.68 21.69
C GLN A 224 -18.99 -22.76 23.20
N GLY A 225 -18.54 -21.80 24.00
CA GLY A 225 -18.79 -21.77 25.45
C GLY A 225 -17.88 -22.70 26.27
N VAL A 226 -16.75 -23.13 25.71
CA VAL A 226 -15.71 -23.82 26.47
C VAL A 226 -15.15 -22.87 27.53
N ARG A 227 -14.81 -23.40 28.72
CA ARG A 227 -14.43 -22.63 29.92
C ARG A 227 -13.04 -22.00 29.82
N ILE A 228 -12.86 -21.07 28.89
CA ILE A 228 -11.63 -20.31 28.66
C ILE A 228 -11.93 -18.84 28.92
N ALA A 229 -11.25 -18.22 29.88
CA ALA A 229 -11.48 -16.82 30.24
C ALA A 229 -10.86 -15.86 29.22
N ASN A 230 -9.62 -16.10 28.84
CA ASN A 230 -8.86 -15.35 27.85
C ASN A 230 -7.62 -16.14 27.41
N PHE A 231 -7.01 -15.72 26.31
CA PHE A 231 -5.70 -16.21 25.89
C PHE A 231 -4.72 -15.07 25.63
N THR A 232 -3.43 -15.36 25.73
CA THR A 232 -2.34 -14.40 25.44
C THR A 232 -1.23 -15.12 24.68
N VAL A 233 -0.71 -14.48 23.63
CA VAL A 233 0.38 -15.02 22.80
C VAL A 233 1.68 -14.31 23.14
N GLN A 234 2.76 -15.07 23.30
CA GLN A 234 4.08 -14.58 23.67
C GLN A 234 5.15 -15.33 22.86
N VAL A 235 6.24 -14.63 22.57
CA VAL A 235 7.43 -15.25 22.00
C VAL A 235 8.23 -15.86 23.15
N SER A 236 8.61 -17.13 23.00
CA SER A 236 9.40 -17.89 23.95
C SER A 236 10.84 -17.97 23.45
N ASP A 237 11.81 -17.58 24.28
CA ASP A 237 13.25 -17.73 24.00
C ASP A 237 13.77 -19.13 24.41
N ARG A 238 12.88 -20.11 24.57
CA ARG A 238 13.25 -21.47 24.92
C ARG A 238 13.92 -22.13 23.69
N PRO A 239 15.12 -22.72 23.85
CA PRO A 239 15.82 -23.39 22.76
C PRO A 239 15.14 -24.67 22.31
#